data_AF-A0A7C5WLI8-F1
#
_entry.id   AF-A0A7C5WLI8-F1
#
_cell.length_a   1.000
_cell.length_b   1.000
_cell.length_c   1.000
_cell.angle_alpha   90.00
_cell.angle_beta   90.00
_cell.angle_gamma   90.00
#
_symmetry.space_group_name_H-M   'P 1'
#
loop_
_entity.id
_entity.type
_entity.pdbx_description
1 polymer ?
#
loop_
_entity_poly.entity_id
_entity_poly.type
_entity_poly.pdbx_seq_one_letter_code
_entity_poly.pdbx_strand_id
1 'polypeptide(L)'
;MTTRDEFINRDLSWLAFNERVLAQTTDTRVPLLERVKFLAIFSTNLDEFFMKRVGLLKLRIASRGGAEKTTHEGITLGRLRQEIRRRVIELQTRQADCWIEELLPALSRAGIHIRRYSDLDESRRAKIDRWFNTNVFPILTPL
;
A
#
# COMPACT_ATOMS: atom_id res chain seq x y z
N MET A 1 -16.37 33.36 15.93
CA MET A 1 -16.98 32.21 15.23
C MET A 1 -15.94 31.63 14.30
N THR A 2 -15.14 30.67 14.76
CA THR A 2 -14.15 29.98 13.93
C THR A 2 -14.88 29.00 13.01
N THR A 3 -14.81 29.26 11.71
CA THR A 3 -15.36 28.46 10.62
C THR A 3 -14.79 27.04 10.68
N ARG A 4 -15.66 26.03 10.86
CA ARG A 4 -15.29 24.60 10.94
C ARG A 4 -14.69 24.03 9.63
N ASP A 5 -14.70 24.81 8.55
CA ASP A 5 -14.27 24.40 7.20
C ASP A 5 -12.75 24.45 6.95
N GLU A 6 -11.93 24.90 7.90
CA GLU A 6 -10.48 25.08 7.66
C GLU A 6 -9.61 23.86 8.00
N PHE A 7 -10.16 22.82 8.64
CA PHE A 7 -9.37 21.68 9.10
C PHE A 7 -9.71 20.40 8.35
N ILE A 8 -8.74 19.85 7.61
CA ILE A 8 -8.84 18.53 6.99
C ILE A 8 -8.53 17.47 8.05
N ASN A 9 -9.39 16.46 8.15
CA ASN A 9 -9.19 15.35 9.08
C ASN A 9 -7.79 14.73 8.93
N ARG A 10 -7.12 14.47 10.05
CA ARG A 10 -5.74 13.99 10.09
C ARG A 10 -5.50 12.69 9.32
N ASP A 11 -6.45 11.75 9.36
CA ASP A 11 -6.28 10.45 8.70
C ASP A 11 -6.42 10.59 7.18
N LEU A 12 -7.32 11.48 6.71
CA LEU A 12 -7.46 11.82 5.30
C LEU A 12 -6.24 12.61 4.79
N SER A 13 -5.72 13.54 5.60
CA SER A 13 -4.47 14.25 5.30
C SER A 13 -3.27 13.30 5.19
N TRP A 14 -3.24 12.27 6.03
CA TRP A 14 -2.21 11.22 5.95
C TRP A 14 -2.31 10.44 4.64
N LEU A 15 -3.52 10.06 4.21
CA LEU A 15 -3.72 9.38 2.91
C LEU A 15 -3.33 10.27 1.73
N ALA A 16 -3.61 11.59 1.80
CA ALA A 16 -3.17 12.54 0.79
C ALA A 16 -1.64 12.70 0.75
N PHE A 17 -0.96 12.56 1.89
CA PHE A 17 0.50 12.47 1.90
C PHE A 17 0.97 11.19 1.19
N ASN A 18 0.38 10.03 1.50
CA ASN A 18 0.80 8.78 0.87
C ASN A 18 0.49 8.76 -0.64
N GLU A 19 -0.55 9.46 -1.09
CA GLU A 19 -0.79 9.68 -2.51
C GLU A 19 0.37 10.43 -3.19
N ARG A 20 0.98 11.43 -2.53
CA ARG A 20 2.14 12.14 -3.10
C ARG A 20 3.37 11.25 -3.20
N VAL A 21 3.52 10.29 -2.29
CA VAL A 21 4.53 9.23 -2.38
C VAL A 21 4.26 8.35 -3.59
N LEU A 22 3.01 7.92 -3.79
CA LEU A 22 2.62 7.16 -4.97
C LEU A 22 2.84 7.96 -6.27
N ALA A 23 2.62 9.27 -6.29
CA ALA A 23 2.87 10.08 -7.48
C ALA A 23 4.33 10.00 -7.96
N GLN A 24 5.30 9.79 -7.06
CA GLN A 24 6.71 9.64 -7.42
C GLN A 24 6.96 8.38 -8.28
N THR A 25 6.07 7.38 -8.24
CA THR A 25 6.22 6.14 -9.01
C THR A 25 5.93 6.32 -10.49
N THR A 26 5.36 7.46 -10.90
CA THR A 26 5.02 7.81 -12.29
C THR A 26 5.86 8.96 -12.84
N ASP A 27 6.66 9.64 -12.00
CA ASP A 27 7.52 10.75 -12.40
C ASP A 27 8.73 10.24 -13.19
N THR A 28 8.83 10.59 -14.47
CA THR A 28 9.92 10.16 -15.37
C THR A 28 11.27 10.80 -15.03
N ARG A 29 11.30 11.84 -14.19
CA ARG A 29 12.55 12.44 -13.69
C ARG A 29 13.18 11.59 -12.58
N VAL A 30 12.41 10.70 -11.96
CA VAL A 30 12.88 9.77 -10.94
C VAL A 30 13.46 8.53 -11.62
N PRO A 31 14.68 8.10 -11.27
CA PRO A 31 15.27 6.88 -11.83
C PRO A 31 14.37 5.65 -11.61
N LEU A 32 14.38 4.70 -12.56
CA LEU A 32 13.44 3.58 -12.58
C LEU A 32 13.40 2.77 -11.27
N LEU A 33 14.57 2.43 -10.71
CA LEU A 33 14.62 1.67 -9.46
C LEU A 33 14.17 2.49 -8.25
N GLU A 34 14.35 3.82 -8.28
CA GLU A 34 13.80 4.70 -7.24
C GLU A 34 12.28 4.78 -7.32
N ARG A 35 11.69 4.76 -8.53
CA ARG A 35 10.23 4.64 -8.72
C ARG A 35 9.69 3.33 -8.11
N VAL A 36 10.40 2.22 -8.28
CA VAL A 36 10.04 0.93 -7.66
C VAL A 36 10.14 1.01 -6.13
N LYS A 37 11.16 1.67 -5.58
CA LYS A 37 11.28 1.91 -4.13
C LYS A 37 10.14 2.77 -3.61
N PHE A 38 9.73 3.82 -4.31
CA PHE A 38 8.57 4.63 -3.90
C PHE A 38 7.28 3.82 -3.86
N LEU A 39 7.10 2.86 -4.78
CA LEU A 39 5.96 1.94 -4.75
C LEU A 39 5.98 1.06 -3.49
N ALA A 40 7.16 0.56 -3.10
CA ALA A 40 7.33 -0.20 -1.87
C ALA A 40 7.11 0.66 -0.61
N ILE A 41 7.64 1.90 -0.60
CA ILE A 41 7.44 2.86 0.51
C ILE A 41 5.96 3.18 0.67
N PHE A 42 5.23 3.39 -0.42
CA PHE A 42 3.78 3.60 -0.39
C PHE A 42 3.06 2.44 0.32
N SER A 43 3.40 1.19 -0.01
CA SER A 43 2.81 -0.01 0.60
C SER A 43 3.16 -0.12 2.09
N THR A 44 4.43 0.04 2.46
CA THR A 44 4.86 0.03 3.87
C THR A 44 4.16 1.11 4.70
N ASN A 45 4.05 2.32 4.16
CA ASN A 45 3.32 3.40 4.81
C ASN A 45 1.85 3.01 5.02
N LEU A 46 1.21 2.42 4.00
CA LEU A 46 -0.18 2.01 4.07
C LEU A 46 -0.39 0.93 5.14
N ASP A 47 0.50 -0.05 5.24
CA ASP A 47 0.48 -1.06 6.31
C ASP A 47 0.56 -0.42 7.70
N GLU A 48 1.48 0.53 7.89
CA GLU A 48 1.56 1.29 9.15
C GLU A 48 0.28 2.07 9.46
N PHE A 49 -0.34 2.66 8.45
CA PHE A 49 -1.62 3.36 8.60
C PHE A 49 -2.72 2.40 9.05
N PHE A 50 -2.78 1.19 8.50
CA PHE A 50 -3.74 0.18 8.93
C PHE A 50 -3.50 -0.27 10.37
N MET A 51 -2.25 -0.60 10.71
CA MET A 51 -1.88 -1.05 12.06
C MET A 51 -2.21 0.00 13.12
N LYS A 52 -1.86 1.28 12.87
CA LYS A 52 -1.96 2.35 13.87
C LYS A 52 -3.30 3.09 13.79
N ARG A 53 -3.66 3.62 12.62
CA ARG A 53 -4.79 4.56 12.46
C ARG A 53 -6.11 3.83 12.32
N VAL A 54 -6.20 2.84 11.43
CA VAL A 54 -7.43 2.07 11.24
C VAL A 54 -7.74 1.23 12.49
N GLY A 55 -6.72 0.65 13.12
CA GLY A 55 -6.85 -0.01 14.43
C GLY A 55 -7.48 0.89 15.48
N LEU A 56 -6.95 2.11 15.67
CA LEU A 56 -7.51 3.08 16.61
C LEU A 56 -8.93 3.52 16.25
N LEU A 57 -9.22 3.74 14.96
CA LEU A 57 -10.56 4.09 14.49
C LEU A 57 -11.58 2.99 14.82
N LYS A 58 -11.22 1.72 14.62
CA LYS A 58 -12.07 0.58 15.00
C LYS A 58 -12.36 0.55 16.50
N LEU A 59 -11.35 0.77 17.35
CA LEU A 59 -11.53 0.84 18.80
C LEU A 59 -12.46 1.99 19.22
N ARG A 60 -12.32 3.17 18.59
CA ARG A 60 -13.18 4.33 18.85
C ARG A 60 -14.63 4.08 18.44
N ILE A 61 -14.85 3.41 17.31
CA ILE A 61 -16.18 3.00 16.85
C ILE A 61 -16.79 1.93 17.76
N ALA A 62 -15.98 1.04 18.35
CA ALA A 62 -16.46 0.05 19.30
C ALA A 62 -16.80 0.63 20.70
N SER A 63 -16.42 1.89 20.95
CA SER A 63 -16.65 2.57 22.22
C SER A 63 -18.04 3.22 22.31
N ARG A 64 -18.44 3.69 23.50
CA ARG A 64 -19.72 4.40 23.72
C ARG A 64 -19.87 5.59 22.76
N GLY A 65 -21.02 5.69 22.10
CA GLY A 65 -21.30 6.67 21.04
C GLY A 65 -21.02 6.16 19.62
N GLY A 66 -20.30 5.05 19.49
CA GLY A 66 -20.27 4.25 18.26
C GLY A 66 -19.77 5.01 17.03
N ALA A 67 -20.37 4.66 15.89
CA ALA A 67 -20.12 5.31 14.59
C ALA A 67 -20.62 6.76 14.53
N GLU A 68 -21.56 7.15 15.40
CA GLU A 68 -22.18 8.49 15.43
C GLU A 68 -21.32 9.54 16.12
N LYS A 69 -20.29 9.12 16.87
CA LYS A 69 -19.32 10.05 17.44
C LYS A 69 -18.67 10.88 16.33
N THR A 70 -18.54 12.18 16.54
CA THR A 70 -17.93 13.08 15.57
C THR A 70 -16.46 13.35 15.88
N THR A 71 -15.68 13.57 14.83
CA THR A 71 -14.34 14.13 14.93
C THR A 71 -14.41 15.63 15.25
N HIS A 72 -13.26 16.27 15.46
CA HIS A 72 -13.19 17.72 15.71
C HIS A 72 -13.74 18.54 14.54
N GLU A 73 -13.60 18.01 13.32
CA GLU A 73 -14.08 18.59 12.07
C GLU A 73 -15.59 18.34 11.84
N GLY A 74 -16.27 17.64 12.77
CA GLY A 74 -17.72 17.38 12.68
C GLY A 74 -18.11 16.19 11.80
N ILE A 75 -17.16 15.37 11.36
CA ILE A 75 -17.42 14.16 10.56
C ILE A 75 -17.70 12.98 11.50
N THR A 76 -18.75 12.21 11.27
CA THR A 76 -19.00 10.99 12.07
C THR A 76 -17.92 9.94 11.81
N LEU A 77 -17.56 9.14 12.81
CA LEU A 77 -16.56 8.07 12.66
C LEU A 77 -16.98 7.04 11.61
N GLY A 78 -18.29 6.79 11.48
CA GLY A 78 -18.85 5.94 10.42
C GLY A 78 -18.55 6.47 9.01
N ARG A 79 -18.79 7.78 8.78
CA ARG A 79 -18.49 8.44 7.52
C ARG A 79 -16.99 8.51 7.25
N LEU A 80 -16.18 8.85 8.26
CA LEU A 80 -14.72 8.85 8.14
C LEU A 80 -14.19 7.47 7.71
N ARG A 81 -14.68 6.39 8.31
CA ARG A 81 -14.31 5.02 7.92
C ARG A 81 -14.65 4.72 6.46
N GLN A 82 -15.81 5.17 5.98
CA GLN A 82 -16.22 5.00 4.58
C GLN A 82 -15.30 5.78 3.63
N GLU A 83 -14.98 7.04 3.94
CA GLU A 83 -14.06 7.84 3.12
C GLU A 83 -12.65 7.26 3.10
N ILE A 84 -12.12 6.82 4.25
CA ILE A 84 -10.84 6.12 4.32
C ILE A 84 -10.86 4.89 3.43
N ARG A 85 -11.89 4.04 3.53
CA ARG A 85 -12.01 2.84 2.70
C ARG A 85 -12.03 3.17 1.22
N ARG A 86 -12.86 4.14 0.81
CA ARG A 86 -12.98 4.58 -0.58
C ARG A 86 -11.61 5.01 -1.12
N ARG A 87 -10.91 5.86 -0.37
CA ARG A 87 -9.62 6.41 -0.78
C ARG A 87 -8.50 5.37 -0.80
N VAL A 88 -8.49 4.44 0.15
CA VAL A 88 -7.52 3.33 0.15
C VAL A 88 -7.71 2.45 -1.08
N ILE A 89 -8.94 2.07 -1.41
CA ILE A 89 -9.22 1.25 -2.60
C ILE A 89 -8.72 1.96 -3.86
N GLU A 90 -9.05 3.25 -4.02
CA GLU A 90 -8.60 4.07 -5.14
C GLU A 90 -7.07 4.10 -5.28
N LEU A 91 -6.36 4.30 -4.16
CA LEU A 91 -4.89 4.34 -4.16
C LEU A 91 -4.26 2.97 -4.40
N GLN A 92 -4.85 1.89 -3.89
CA GLN A 92 -4.38 0.52 -4.13
C GLN A 92 -4.57 0.10 -5.59
N THR A 93 -5.71 0.46 -6.21
CA THR A 93 -5.92 0.23 -7.64
C THR A 93 -4.85 0.95 -8.46
N ARG A 94 -4.61 2.24 -8.20
CA ARG A 94 -3.56 3.00 -8.89
C ARG A 94 -2.15 2.42 -8.67
N GLN A 95 -1.86 1.91 -7.48
CA GLN A 95 -0.60 1.24 -7.17
C GLN A 95 -0.43 -0.04 -8.00
N ALA A 96 -1.48 -0.86 -8.10
CA ALA A 96 -1.47 -2.09 -8.88
C ALA A 96 -1.32 -1.79 -10.38
N ASP A 97 -2.06 -0.81 -10.91
CA ASP A 97 -1.99 -0.40 -12.30
C ASP A 97 -0.58 0.12 -12.64
N CYS A 98 -0.01 0.98 -11.78
CA CYS A 98 1.36 1.47 -11.97
C CYS A 98 2.40 0.33 -11.98
N TRP A 99 2.22 -0.68 -11.13
CA TRP A 99 3.11 -1.86 -11.14
C TRP A 99 3.04 -2.62 -12.46
N ILE A 100 1.82 -2.94 -12.91
CA ILE A 100 1.57 -3.84 -14.03
C ILE A 100 1.80 -3.14 -15.38
N GLU A 101 1.27 -1.94 -15.54
CA GLU A 101 1.21 -1.25 -16.83
C GLU A 101 2.43 -0.35 -17.08
N GLU A 102 3.13 0.10 -16.03
CA GLU A 102 4.28 0.99 -16.18
C GLU A 102 5.61 0.36 -15.76
N LEU A 103 5.73 -0.04 -14.49
CA LEU A 103 7.01 -0.41 -13.90
C LEU A 103 7.52 -1.76 -14.39
N LEU A 104 6.68 -2.78 -14.45
CA LEU A 104 7.06 -4.10 -14.97
C LEU A 104 7.55 -4.03 -16.44
N PRO A 105 6.84 -3.37 -17.37
CA PRO A 105 7.33 -3.17 -18.73
C PRO A 105 8.64 -2.38 -18.80
N ALA A 106 8.78 -1.32 -17.99
CA ALA A 106 10.00 -0.51 -17.96
C ALA A 106 11.20 -1.29 -17.45
N LEU A 107 11.04 -2.09 -16.39
CA LEU A 107 12.08 -2.99 -15.88
C LEU A 107 12.48 -4.00 -16.95
N SER A 108 11.51 -4.60 -17.64
CA SER A 108 11.77 -5.57 -18.70
C SER A 108 12.58 -4.96 -19.85
N ARG A 109 12.28 -3.71 -20.27
CA ARG A 109 13.07 -2.98 -21.27
C ARG A 109 14.50 -2.67 -20.80
N ALA A 110 14.69 -2.49 -19.50
CA ALA A 110 16.00 -2.30 -18.88
C ALA A 110 16.75 -3.63 -18.59
N GLY A 111 16.22 -4.78 -19.04
CA GLY A 111 16.83 -6.10 -18.84
C GLY A 111 16.58 -6.71 -17.45
N ILE A 112 15.71 -6.12 -16.64
CA ILE A 112 15.31 -6.62 -15.33
C ILE A 112 13.97 -7.35 -15.47
N HIS A 113 13.98 -8.66 -15.31
CA HIS A 113 12.79 -9.49 -15.48
C HIS A 113 12.33 -10.10 -14.16
N ILE A 114 11.10 -9.79 -13.77
CA ILE A 114 10.41 -10.46 -12.66
C ILE A 114 9.60 -11.61 -13.27
N ARG A 115 9.94 -12.83 -12.90
CA ARG A 115 9.36 -14.07 -13.47
C ARG A 115 8.71 -14.89 -12.37
N ARG A 116 7.62 -15.57 -12.72
CA ARG A 116 7.02 -16.60 -11.86
C ARG A 116 7.79 -17.90 -12.04
N TYR A 117 7.70 -18.78 -11.04
CA TYR A 117 8.32 -20.10 -11.12
C TYR A 117 7.86 -20.90 -12.37
N SER A 118 6.58 -20.75 -12.75
CA SER A 118 6.02 -21.33 -13.96
C SER A 118 6.71 -20.89 -15.26
N ASP A 119 7.30 -19.69 -15.26
CA ASP A 119 7.90 -19.08 -16.47
C ASP A 119 9.36 -19.50 -16.67
N LEU A 120 9.91 -20.30 -15.75
CA LEU A 120 11.30 -20.73 -15.77
C LEU A 120 11.47 -21.99 -16.59
N ASP A 121 12.62 -22.09 -17.27
CA ASP A 121 13.05 -23.35 -17.88
C ASP A 121 13.43 -24.40 -16.82
N GLU A 122 13.53 -25.65 -17.25
CA GLU A 122 13.80 -26.80 -16.38
C GLU A 122 15.12 -26.67 -15.60
N SER A 123 16.16 -26.13 -16.23
CA SER A 123 17.47 -25.94 -15.59
C SER A 123 17.39 -24.93 -14.44
N ARG A 124 16.75 -23.79 -14.68
CA ARG A 124 16.52 -22.75 -13.67
C ARG A 124 15.59 -23.24 -12.56
N ARG A 125 14.53 -23.98 -12.87
CA ARG A 125 13.65 -24.60 -11.87
C ARG A 125 14.44 -25.51 -10.95
N ALA A 126 15.21 -26.46 -11.50
CA ALA A 126 16.03 -27.36 -10.71
C ALA A 126 17.03 -26.63 -9.79
N LYS A 127 17.57 -25.49 -10.25
CA LYS A 127 18.44 -24.64 -9.41
C LYS A 127 17.68 -23.99 -8.25
N ILE A 128 16.50 -23.43 -8.51
CA ILE A 128 15.67 -22.81 -7.48
C ILE A 128 15.16 -23.85 -6.49
N ASP A 129 14.76 -25.05 -6.95
CA ASP A 129 14.28 -26.13 -6.08
C ASP A 129 15.37 -26.58 -5.10
N ARG A 130 16.61 -26.76 -5.60
CA ARG A 130 17.75 -27.04 -4.73
C ARG A 130 17.95 -25.93 -3.70
N TRP A 131 17.94 -24.67 -4.13
CA TRP A 131 18.09 -23.55 -3.20
C TRP A 131 16.96 -23.50 -2.17
N PHE A 132 15.71 -23.70 -2.59
CA PHE A 132 14.53 -23.75 -1.72
C PHE A 132 14.66 -24.86 -0.66
N ASN A 133 14.97 -26.08 -1.08
CA ASN A 133 15.12 -27.22 -0.17
C ASN A 133 16.27 -27.04 0.83
N THR A 134 17.34 -26.35 0.44
CA THR A 134 18.48 -26.09 1.32
C THR A 134 18.28 -24.89 2.25
N ASN A 135 17.63 -23.82 1.79
CA ASN A 135 17.65 -22.52 2.48
C ASN A 135 16.28 -22.08 3.04
N VAL A 136 15.18 -22.51 2.41
CA VAL A 136 13.82 -22.05 2.78
C VAL A 136 13.04 -23.17 3.46
N PHE A 137 13.01 -24.37 2.89
CA PHE A 137 12.25 -25.49 3.45
C PHE A 137 12.59 -25.80 4.92
N PRO A 138 13.86 -25.80 5.37
CA PRO A 138 14.19 -26.15 6.75
C PRO A 138 13.62 -25.19 7.81
N ILE A 139 13.30 -23.95 7.42
CA ILE A 139 12.72 -22.95 8.32
C ILE A 139 11.19 -22.86 8.20
N LEU A 140 10.57 -23.60 7.27
CA LEU A 140 9.12 -23.67 7.13
C LEU A 140 8.58 -24.78 8.04
N THR A 141 7.66 -24.41 8.93
CA THR A 141 6.78 -25.38 9.61
C THR A 141 5.41 -25.30 8.95
N PRO A 142 4.95 -26.37 8.27
CA PRO A 142 3.59 -26.41 7.76
C PRO A 142 2.59 -26.30 8.92
N LEU A 143 1.71 -25.31 8.86
CA LEU A 143 0.63 -25.07 9.82
C LEU A 143 -0.71 -25.58 9.27
#